data_AF-A0A2W5ZYK3-F1
#
_entry.id   AF-A0A2W5ZYK3-F1
#
_cell.length_a   1.000
_cell.length_b   1.000
_cell.length_c   1.000
_cell.angle_alpha   90.00
_cell.angle_beta   90.00
_cell.angle_gamma   90.00
#
_symmetry.space_group_name_H-M   'P 1'
#
loop_
_entity.id
_entity.type
_entity.pdbx_description
1 polymer ?
#
loop_
_entity_poly.entity_id
_entity_poly.type
_entity_poly.pdbx_seq_one_letter_code
_entity_poly.pdbx_strand_id
1 'polypeptide(L)'
;MLARQLRILAAVIREPGLQPGQLAARSRVSERTLRRDLIALRRLGYPVSYSDGYQLQESLRLDGPEGPRGLGGVYEQQIRALRARVPAELAERIEAELEAEAPATLAALIAAVLERHLA
;
A
#
# COMPACT_ATOMS: atom_id res chain seq x y z
N MET A 1 -5.37 7.77 10.54
CA MET A 1 -3.91 7.53 10.52
C MET A 1 -3.54 6.45 9.50
N LEU A 2 -4.13 5.25 9.57
CA LEU A 2 -3.86 4.12 8.66
C LEU A 2 -4.12 4.45 7.18
N ALA A 3 -5.28 5.02 6.85
CA ALA A 3 -5.59 5.42 5.46
C ALA A 3 -4.51 6.32 4.84
N ARG A 4 -3.88 7.20 5.63
CA ARG A 4 -2.80 8.06 5.15
C ARG A 4 -1.48 7.30 4.97
N GLN A 5 -1.18 6.35 5.85
CA GLN A 5 -0.03 5.46 5.71
C GLN A 5 -0.15 4.62 4.43
N LEU A 6 -1.34 4.06 4.18
CA LEU A 6 -1.61 3.31 2.95
C LEU A 6 -1.51 4.19 1.69
N ARG A 7 -1.92 5.46 1.76
CA ARG A 7 -1.69 6.42 0.66
C ARG A 7 -0.21 6.69 0.40
N ILE A 8 0.61 6.83 1.45
CA ILE A 8 2.07 6.99 1.31
C ILE A 8 2.67 5.74 0.68
N LEU A 9 2.28 4.55 1.16
CA LEU A 9 2.73 3.28 0.60
C LEU A 9 2.37 3.16 -0.89
N ALA A 10 1.14 3.51 -1.26
CA ALA A 10 0.70 3.50 -2.65
C ALA A 10 1.52 4.46 -3.54
N ALA A 11 1.88 5.63 -3.03
CA ALA A 11 2.73 6.57 -3.76
C ALA A 11 4.15 6.01 -3.98
N VAL A 12 4.74 5.39 -2.95
CA VAL A 12 6.06 4.73 -3.05
C VAL A 12 6.05 3.57 -4.04
N ILE A 13 4.98 2.76 -4.09
CA ILE A 13 4.86 1.63 -5.02
C ILE A 13 4.71 2.13 -6.46
N ARG A 14 3.88 3.15 -6.69
CA ARG A 14 3.58 3.65 -8.03
C ARG A 14 4.74 4.41 -8.64
N GLU A 15 5.47 5.17 -7.83
CA GLU A 15 6.56 6.05 -8.25
C GLU A 15 7.75 5.83 -7.29
N PRO A 16 8.51 4.74 -7.46
CA PRO A 16 9.71 4.50 -6.68
C PRO A 16 10.77 5.56 -6.98
N GLY A 17 11.58 5.93 -5.97
CA GLY A 17 12.65 6.92 -6.11
C GLY A 17 12.23 8.37 -5.83
N LEU A 18 11.00 8.61 -5.36
CA LEU A 18 10.58 9.96 -5.00
C LEU A 18 11.40 10.52 -3.82
N GLN A 19 11.87 11.75 -3.98
CA GLN A 19 12.54 12.51 -2.94
C GLN A 19 11.57 12.90 -1.81
N PRO A 20 12.03 13.21 -0.58
CA PRO A 20 11.15 13.43 0.57
C PRO A 20 10.07 14.50 0.32
N GLY A 21 10.44 15.64 -0.28
CA GLY A 21 9.51 16.70 -0.62
C GLY A 21 8.50 16.29 -1.69
N GLN A 22 8.94 15.56 -2.73
CA GLN A 22 8.07 15.06 -3.80
C GLN A 22 7.06 14.03 -3.26
N LEU A 23 7.52 13.08 -2.44
CA LEU A 23 6.66 12.08 -1.82
C LEU A 23 5.66 12.72 -0.85
N ALA A 24 6.08 13.73 -0.09
CA ALA A 24 5.23 14.49 0.82
C ALA A 24 4.12 15.22 0.03
N ALA A 25 4.48 15.91 -1.05
CA ALA A 25 3.53 16.56 -1.95
C ALA A 25 2.55 15.57 -2.58
N ARG A 26 3.06 14.45 -3.14
CA ARG A 26 2.25 13.38 -3.75
C ARG A 26 1.26 12.76 -2.77
N SER A 27 1.69 12.61 -1.52
CA SER A 27 0.88 12.05 -0.43
C SER A 27 -0.01 13.10 0.27
N ARG A 28 0.10 14.37 -0.11
CA ARG A 28 -0.60 15.53 0.49
C ARG A 28 -0.36 15.64 2.00
N VAL A 29 0.91 15.57 2.41
CA VAL A 29 1.34 15.69 3.82
C VAL A 29 2.57 16.58 3.92
N SER A 30 2.87 17.06 5.13
CA SER A 30 4.16 17.69 5.39
C SER A 30 5.29 16.65 5.48
N GLU A 31 6.54 17.05 5.21
CA GLU A 31 7.69 16.16 5.36
C GLU A 31 7.84 15.59 6.78
N ARG A 32 7.53 16.39 7.81
CA ARG A 32 7.53 15.91 9.21
C ARG A 32 6.55 14.76 9.38
N THR A 33 5.34 14.89 8.81
CA THR A 33 4.31 13.86 8.87
C THR A 33 4.71 12.63 8.06
N LEU A 34 5.30 12.83 6.88
CA LEU A 34 5.83 11.78 6.05
C LEU A 34 6.87 10.94 6.82
N ARG A 35 7.87 11.56 7.43
CA ARG A 35 8.92 10.86 8.20
C ARG A 35 8.31 10.00 9.32
N ARG A 36 7.35 10.54 10.07
CA ARG A 36 6.63 9.79 11.12
C ARG A 36 5.88 8.58 10.56
N ASP A 37 5.15 8.79 9.47
CA ASP A 37 4.29 7.74 8.89
C ASP A 37 5.12 6.65 8.18
N LEU A 38 6.28 6.99 7.61
CA LEU A 38 7.27 6.03 7.09
C LEU A 38 7.85 5.13 8.19
N ILE A 39 8.16 5.69 9.36
CA ILE A 39 8.58 4.89 10.52
C ILE A 39 7.47 3.91 10.92
N ALA A 40 6.22 4.36 10.92
CA ALA A 40 5.08 3.50 11.23
C ALA A 40 4.87 2.40 10.18
N LEU A 41 5.07 2.69 8.90
CA LEU A 41 5.03 1.69 7.82
C LEU A 41 6.11 0.61 7.99
N ARG A 42 7.34 1.01 8.36
CA ARG A 42 8.41 0.04 8.67
C ARG A 42 8.05 -0.86 9.85
N ARG A 43 7.45 -0.29 10.91
CA ARG A 43 6.94 -1.06 12.06
C ARG A 43 5.81 -2.02 11.71
N LEU A 44 5.04 -1.70 10.67
CA LEU A 44 4.02 -2.60 10.13
C LEU A 44 4.62 -3.76 9.36
N GLY A 45 5.91 -3.71 8.98
CA GLY A 45 6.59 -4.73 8.18
C GLY A 45 6.79 -4.35 6.72
N TYR A 46 6.44 -3.14 6.29
CA TYR A 46 6.71 -2.68 4.93
C TYR A 46 8.17 -2.25 4.79
N PRO A 47 8.97 -2.87 3.90
CA PRO A 47 10.40 -2.60 3.78
C PRO A 47 10.66 -1.34 2.93
N VAL A 48 10.16 -0.19 3.37
CA VAL A 48 10.37 1.11 2.70
C VAL A 48 11.75 1.67 3.08
N SER A 49 12.67 1.76 2.14
CA SER A 49 14.02 2.29 2.34
C SER A 49 14.20 3.65 1.64
N TYR A 50 15.26 4.36 2.03
CA TYR A 50 15.74 5.54 1.31
C TYR A 50 17.13 5.22 0.78
N SER A 51 17.35 5.44 -0.51
CA SER A 51 18.65 5.26 -1.17
C SER A 51 18.93 6.48 -2.06
N ASP A 52 18.32 6.51 -3.24
CA ASP A 52 18.26 7.69 -4.12
C ASP A 52 16.83 8.25 -4.21
N GLY A 53 16.14 8.24 -3.06
CA GLY A 53 14.70 8.41 -2.96
C GLY A 53 14.04 7.22 -2.25
N TYR A 54 12.73 7.34 -2.00
CA TYR A 54 11.96 6.32 -1.29
C TYR A 54 11.45 5.22 -2.23
N GLN A 55 11.70 3.96 -1.85
CA GLN A 55 11.24 2.78 -2.59
C GLN A 55 11.01 1.60 -1.65
N LEU A 56 10.29 0.58 -2.13
CA LEU A 56 10.30 -0.73 -1.47
C LEU A 56 11.61 -1.46 -1.80
N GLN A 57 12.23 -2.08 -0.79
CA GLN A 57 13.44 -2.89 -1.02
C GLN A 57 13.19 -4.10 -1.91
N GLU A 58 11.96 -4.66 -1.87
CA GLU A 58 11.55 -5.78 -2.72
C GLU A 58 10.22 -5.43 -3.41
N SER A 59 10.11 -5.81 -4.68
CA SER A 59 8.85 -5.67 -5.43
C SER A 59 7.81 -6.64 -4.88
N LEU A 60 6.58 -6.15 -4.69
CA LEU A 60 5.45 -6.99 -4.34
C LEU A 60 5.10 -7.87 -5.53
N ARG A 61 5.12 -9.20 -5.34
CA ARG A 61 4.74 -10.15 -6.37
C ARG A 61 3.27 -10.49 -6.26
N LEU A 62 2.62 -10.75 -7.38
CA LEU A 62 1.26 -11.31 -7.39
C LEU A 62 1.30 -12.71 -6.78
N ASP A 63 2.21 -13.55 -7.30
CA ASP A 63 2.48 -14.90 -6.82
C ASP A 63 3.74 -14.87 -5.95
N GLY A 64 3.56 -15.00 -4.64
CA GLY A 64 4.65 -15.09 -3.68
C GLY A 64 4.52 -16.37 -2.84
N PRO A 65 5.63 -17.05 -2.48
CA PRO A 65 5.57 -18.09 -1.46
C PRO A 65 4.98 -17.47 -0.19
N GLU A 66 3.98 -18.13 0.38
CA GLU A 66 3.15 -17.64 1.49
C GLU A 66 3.93 -16.76 2.48
N GLY A 67 3.51 -15.50 2.62
CA GLY A 67 4.17 -14.49 3.45
C GLY A 67 3.96 -13.06 2.93
N PRO A 68 4.51 -12.03 3.62
CA PRO A 68 4.34 -10.60 3.29
C PRO A 68 4.94 -10.16 1.93
N ARG A 69 5.37 -11.12 1.10
CA ARG A 69 6.02 -10.93 -0.20
C ARG A 69 5.08 -11.16 -1.40
N GLY A 70 3.90 -11.75 -1.16
CA GLY A 70 2.82 -11.89 -2.15
C GLY A 70 1.70 -10.86 -1.93
N LEU A 71 0.92 -10.55 -2.98
CA LEU A 71 -0.23 -9.64 -2.89
C LEU A 71 -1.22 -10.08 -1.80
N GLY A 72 -1.48 -11.39 -1.70
CA GLY A 72 -2.33 -11.96 -0.64
C GLY A 72 -1.80 -11.67 0.77
N GLY A 73 -0.50 -11.88 1.01
CA GLY A 73 0.10 -11.58 2.31
C GLY A 73 0.12 -10.09 2.65
N VAL A 74 0.28 -9.21 1.66
CA VAL A 74 0.16 -7.76 1.85
C VAL A 74 -1.27 -7.39 2.23
N TYR A 75 -2.27 -7.98 1.56
CA TYR A 75 -3.68 -7.76 1.86
C TYR A 75 -4.00 -8.19 3.30
N GLU A 76 -3.61 -9.40 3.70
CA GLU A 76 -3.78 -9.90 5.08
C GLU A 76 -3.12 -8.99 6.12
N GLN A 77 -1.92 -8.49 5.84
CA GLN A 77 -1.21 -7.55 6.70
C GLN A 77 -1.97 -6.23 6.86
N GLN A 78 -2.59 -5.72 5.78
CA GLN A 78 -3.42 -4.52 5.83
C GLN A 78 -4.70 -4.74 6.64
N ILE A 79 -5.37 -5.88 6.45
CA ILE A 79 -6.54 -6.27 7.25
C ILE A 79 -6.18 -6.39 8.73
N ARG A 80 -5.06 -7.04 9.06
CA ARG A 80 -4.56 -7.11 10.44
C ARG A 80 -4.28 -5.72 11.02
N ALA A 81 -3.67 -4.83 10.23
CA ALA A 81 -3.37 -3.47 10.64
C ALA A 81 -4.64 -2.62 10.84
N LEU A 82 -5.70 -2.88 10.06
CA LEU A 82 -7.02 -2.29 10.20
C LEU A 82 -7.65 -2.72 11.52
N ARG A 83 -7.83 -4.03 11.74
CA ARG A 83 -8.41 -4.61 12.97
C ARG A 83 -7.73 -4.12 14.25
N ALA A 84 -6.42 -3.91 14.22
CA ALA A 84 -5.66 -3.41 15.38
C ALA A 84 -5.89 -1.92 15.72
N ARG A 85 -6.58 -1.16 14.85
CA ARG A 85 -6.66 0.32 14.95
C ARG A 85 -8.08 0.88 14.89
N VAL A 86 -9.07 0.05 14.55
CA VAL A 86 -10.48 0.47 14.48
C VAL A 86 -11.35 -0.48 15.31
N PRO A 87 -12.54 -0.04 15.77
CA PRO A 87 -13.49 -0.92 16.45
C PRO A 87 -13.88 -2.13 15.59
N ALA A 88 -14.13 -3.28 16.21
CA ALA A 88 -14.40 -4.55 15.53
C ALA A 88 -15.53 -4.43 14.49
N GLU A 89 -16.67 -3.86 14.89
CA GLU A 89 -17.83 -3.65 14.00
C GLU A 89 -17.49 -2.82 12.75
N LEU A 90 -16.60 -1.83 12.89
CA LEU A 90 -16.17 -1.03 11.76
C LEU A 90 -15.17 -1.78 10.87
N ALA A 91 -14.27 -2.58 11.47
CA ALA A 91 -13.35 -3.43 10.71
C ALA A 91 -14.13 -4.43 9.86
N GLU A 92 -15.13 -5.11 10.44
CA GLU A 92 -15.98 -6.08 9.74
C GLU A 92 -16.72 -5.45 8.56
N ARG A 93 -17.30 -4.25 8.74
CA ARG A 93 -17.95 -3.54 7.62
C ARG A 93 -16.99 -3.19 6.49
N ILE A 94 -15.79 -2.70 6.83
CA ILE A 94 -14.77 -2.34 5.83
C ILE A 94 -14.27 -3.60 5.10
N GLU A 95 -14.06 -4.69 5.82
CA GLU A 95 -13.63 -5.97 5.24
C GLU A 95 -14.68 -6.53 4.27
N ALA A 96 -15.96 -6.53 4.65
CA ALA A 96 -17.04 -6.96 3.78
C ALA A 96 -17.13 -6.10 2.50
N GLU A 97 -16.97 -4.78 2.62
CA GLU A 97 -16.95 -3.86 1.48
C GLU A 97 -15.73 -4.15 0.56
N LEU A 98 -14.56 -4.39 1.14
CA LEU A 98 -13.35 -4.75 0.37
C LEU A 98 -13.51 -6.08 -0.36
N GLU A 99 -14.07 -7.10 0.28
CA GLU A 99 -14.30 -8.42 -0.33
C GLU A 99 -15.27 -8.35 -1.51
N ALA A 100 -16.28 -7.48 -1.44
CA ALA A 100 -17.22 -7.26 -2.53
C ALA A 100 -16.57 -6.53 -3.73
N GLU A 101 -15.72 -5.53 -3.47
CA GLU A 101 -15.17 -4.64 -4.50
C GLU A 101 -13.83 -5.11 -5.10
N ALA A 102 -13.03 -5.87 -4.35
CA ALA A 102 -11.69 -6.26 -4.76
C ALA A 102 -11.64 -7.11 -6.05
N PRO A 103 -12.51 -8.12 -6.27
CA PRO A 103 -12.48 -8.91 -7.49
C PRO A 103 -12.75 -8.07 -8.75
N ALA A 104 -13.76 -7.19 -8.70
CA ALA A 104 -14.11 -6.31 -9.81
C ALA A 104 -12.99 -5.31 -10.11
N THR A 105 -12.39 -4.73 -9.06
CA THR A 105 -11.25 -3.80 -9.19
C THR A 105 -10.03 -4.47 -9.81
N LEU A 106 -9.72 -5.71 -9.42
CA LEU A 106 -8.60 -6.47 -9.97
C LEU A 106 -8.84 -6.81 -11.45
N ALA A 107 -10.05 -7.24 -11.81
CA ALA A 107 -10.41 -7.52 -13.20
C ALA A 107 -10.28 -6.26 -14.07
N ALA A 108 -10.79 -5.12 -13.60
CA ALA A 108 -10.65 -3.84 -14.30
C ALA A 108 -9.18 -3.41 -14.46
N LEU A 109 -8.34 -3.63 -13.44
CA LEU A 109 -6.92 -3.34 -13.51
C LEU A 109 -6.22 -4.20 -14.58
N ILE A 110 -6.52 -5.50 -14.63
CA ILE A 110 -5.97 -6.41 -15.64
C ILE A 110 -6.40 -5.97 -17.05
N ALA A 111 -7.68 -5.66 -17.25
CA ALA A 111 -8.17 -5.15 -18.53
C ALA A 111 -7.42 -3.89 -18.99
N ALA A 112 -7.27 -2.91 -18.09
CA ALA A 112 -6.54 -1.68 -18.40
C ALA A 112 -5.04 -1.91 -18.69
N VAL A 113 -4.41 -2.92 -18.08
CA VAL A 113 -3.03 -3.32 -18.42
C VAL A 113 -2.97 -3.94 -19.82
N LEU A 114 -3.89 -4.86 -20.13
CA LEU A 114 -3.95 -5.50 -21.44
C LEU A 114 -4.12 -4.47 -22.57
N GLU A 115 -5.08 -3.56 -22.42
CA GLU A 115 -5.36 -2.51 -23.42
C GLU A 115 -4.13 -1.63 -23.71
N ARG A 116 -3.31 -1.30 -22.71
CA ARG A 116 -2.08 -0.51 -22.90
C ARG A 116 -1.01 -1.20 -23.73
N HIS A 117 -1.04 -2.53 -23.81
CA HIS A 117 -0.05 -3.32 -24.54
C HIS A 117 -0.57 -3.87 -25.86
N LEU A 118 -1.88 -3.82 -26.08
CA LEU A 118 -2.54 -4.25 -27.32
C LEU A 118 -2.92 -3.08 -28.24
N ALA A 119 -2.72 -1.83 -27.79
CA ALA A 119 -2.95 -0.60 -28.54
C ALA A 119 -1.73 -0.16 -29.36
#